data_AF-A0A0L0NFH5-F1
#
_entry.id   AF-A0A0L0NFH5-F1
#
_cell.length_a   1.000
_cell.length_b   1.000
_cell.length_c   1.000
_cell.angle_alpha   90.00
_cell.angle_beta   90.00
_cell.angle_gamma   90.00
#
_symmetry.space_group_name_H-M   'P 1'
#
loop_
_entity.id
_entity.type
_entity.pdbx_description
1 polymer ?
#
loop_
_entity_poly.entity_id
_entity_poly.type
_entity_poly.pdbx_seq_one_letter_code
_entity_poly.pdbx_strand_id
1 'polypeptide(L)'
;MTTEEKRYGEYDGGCHCGYISFSFKLSPPLEEQTVFNCNCSICRHMGYLLIYPPYEDVTWHNSSKERCSVYQESRSCNREMAT
;
A
#
# COMPACT_ATOMS: atom_id res chain seq x y z
N MET A 1 -27.81 -14.39 -11.75
CA MET A 1 -26.52 -14.26 -11.05
C MET A 1 -26.11 -12.81 -11.24
N THR A 2 -26.38 -11.96 -10.26
CA THR A 2 -26.01 -10.54 -10.32
C THR A 2 -24.51 -10.45 -10.04
N THR A 3 -23.71 -10.20 -11.07
CA THR A 3 -22.32 -9.79 -10.91
C THR A 3 -22.35 -8.43 -10.22
N GLU A 4 -22.15 -8.40 -8.90
CA GLU A 4 -21.93 -7.15 -8.19
C GLU A 4 -20.70 -6.49 -8.82
N GLU A 5 -20.88 -5.33 -9.45
CA GLU A 5 -19.78 -4.57 -10.02
C GLU A 5 -18.87 -4.13 -8.87
N LYS A 6 -17.71 -4.78 -8.75
CA LYS A 6 -16.74 -4.52 -7.68
C LYS A 6 -16.22 -3.08 -7.84
N ARG A 7 -16.67 -2.16 -7.00
CA ARG A 7 -16.24 -0.76 -7.02
C ARG A 7 -14.74 -0.71 -6.72
N TYR A 8 -13.97 -0.03 -7.56
CA TYR A 8 -12.54 0.17 -7.37
C TYR A 8 -12.19 1.66 -7.52
N GLY A 9 -11.17 2.08 -6.80
CA GLY A 9 -10.52 3.38 -6.98
C GLY A 9 -9.13 3.19 -7.57
N GLU A 10 -8.67 4.18 -8.34
CA GLU A 10 -7.30 4.28 -8.84
C GLU A 10 -6.61 5.46 -8.18
N TYR A 11 -5.38 5.25 -7.71
CA TYR A 11 -4.64 6.22 -6.92
C TYR A 11 -3.19 6.28 -7.38
N ASP A 12 -2.62 7.48 -7.35
CA ASP A 12 -1.20 7.72 -7.59
C ASP A 12 -0.44 7.84 -6.27
N GLY A 13 0.80 7.35 -6.26
CA GLY A 13 1.70 7.39 -5.11
C GLY A 13 3.15 7.63 -5.51
N GLY A 14 3.95 8.15 -4.59
CA GLY A 14 5.36 8.44 -4.84
C GLY A 14 6.15 8.86 -3.60
N CYS A 15 7.48 8.98 -3.75
CA CYS A 15 8.32 9.55 -2.70
C CYS A 15 8.15 11.07 -2.62
N HIS A 16 8.44 11.63 -1.45
CA HIS A 16 8.55 13.09 -1.27
C HIS A 16 9.49 13.76 -2.29
N CYS A 17 10.54 13.04 -2.71
CA CYS A 17 11.51 13.50 -3.70
C CYS A 17 11.01 13.56 -5.15
N GLY A 18 9.85 12.99 -5.48
CA GLY A 18 9.36 12.82 -6.85
C GLY A 18 10.12 11.80 -7.71
N TYR A 19 11.20 11.21 -7.19
CA TYR A 19 12.03 10.25 -7.93
C TYR A 19 11.42 8.84 -8.05
N ILE A 20 10.44 8.54 -7.20
CA ILE A 20 9.66 7.30 -7.19
C ILE A 20 8.21 7.67 -7.51
N SER A 21 7.62 6.98 -8.48
CA SER A 21 6.23 7.13 -8.90
C SER A 21 5.62 5.77 -9.24
N PHE A 22 4.40 5.54 -8.78
CA PHE A 22 3.59 4.37 -9.07
C PHE A 22 2.10 4.74 -8.99
N SER A 23 1.25 3.92 -9.62
CA SER A 23 -0.20 3.97 -9.43
C SER A 23 -0.71 2.59 -9.03
N PHE A 24 -1.85 2.54 -8.36
CA PHE A 24 -2.44 1.25 -7.98
C PHE A 24 -3.97 1.31 -7.98
N LYS A 25 -4.58 0.15 -8.23
CA LYS A 25 -6.01 -0.04 -8.07
C LYS A 25 -6.31 -0.66 -6.72
N LEU A 26 -7.45 -0.28 -6.17
CA LEU A 26 -7.88 -0.79 -4.87
C LEU A 26 -9.39 -1.00 -4.86
N SER A 27 -9.80 -2.16 -4.36
CA SER A 27 -11.20 -2.50 -4.19
C SER A 27 -11.44 -3.11 -2.81
N PRO A 28 -12.28 -2.51 -1.96
CA PRO A 28 -13.07 -1.30 -2.21
C PRO A 28 -12.21 -0.01 -2.34
N PRO A 29 -12.76 1.13 -2.78
CA PRO A 29 -12.05 2.41 -2.82
C PRO A 29 -11.47 2.82 -1.46
N LEU A 30 -10.47 3.70 -1.46
CA LEU A 30 -9.70 4.11 -0.28
C LEU A 30 -10.56 4.61 0.88
N GLU A 31 -11.65 5.33 0.58
CA GLU A 31 -12.58 5.85 1.59
C GLU A 31 -13.25 4.73 2.43
N GLU A 32 -13.30 3.52 1.88
CA GLU A 32 -13.94 2.35 2.47
C GLU A 32 -12.90 1.34 3.01
N GLN A 33 -11.60 1.68 2.93
CA GLN A 33 -10.52 0.82 3.39
C GLN A 33 -10.31 0.92 4.89
N THR A 34 -9.98 -0.23 5.49
CA THR A 34 -9.42 -0.25 6.84
C THR A 34 -7.95 0.12 6.78
N VAL A 35 -7.58 1.17 7.48
CA VAL A 35 -6.18 1.55 7.68
C VAL A 35 -5.59 0.68 8.79
N PHE A 36 -4.38 0.17 8.58
CA PHE A 36 -3.64 -0.61 9.56
C PHE A 36 -2.61 0.26 10.27
N ASN A 37 -2.58 0.15 11.60
CA ASN A 37 -1.54 0.73 12.46
C ASN A 37 -0.79 -0.42 13.13
N CYS A 38 0.24 -0.91 12.46
CA CYS A 38 0.97 -2.10 12.89
C CYS A 38 1.96 -1.76 14.02
N ASN A 39 2.05 -2.64 15.02
CA ASN A 39 2.95 -2.50 16.17
C ASN A 39 4.36 -3.06 15.96
N CYS A 40 4.71 -3.48 14.73
CA CYS A 40 6.04 -3.99 14.40
C CYS A 40 7.13 -2.92 14.64
N SER A 41 8.38 -3.34 14.91
CA SER A 41 9.44 -2.40 15.28
C SER A 41 9.68 -1.32 14.23
N ILE A 42 9.74 -1.70 12.94
CA ILE A 42 9.91 -0.75 11.84
C ILE A 42 8.67 0.14 11.66
N CYS A 43 7.48 -0.44 11.77
CA CYS A 43 6.20 0.27 11.65
C CYS A 43 6.07 1.36 12.72
N ARG A 44 6.37 1.01 13.98
CA ARG A 44 6.36 1.93 15.11
C ARG A 44 7.47 2.97 15.02
N HIS A 45 8.66 2.59 14.57
CA HIS A 45 9.78 3.51 14.42
C HIS A 45 9.51 4.57 13.34
N MET A 46 8.91 4.16 12.21
CA MET A 46 8.62 5.04 11.08
C MET A 46 7.25 5.73 11.17
N GLY A 47 6.36 5.26 12.04
CA GLY A 47 5.01 5.81 12.20
C GLY A 47 4.08 5.50 11.03
N TYR A 48 4.17 4.30 10.45
CA TYR A 48 3.39 3.95 9.26
C TYR A 48 1.90 3.72 9.56
N LEU A 49 1.07 4.29 8.68
CA LEU A 49 -0.33 3.91 8.49
C LEU A 49 -0.46 3.28 7.10
N LEU A 50 -0.95 2.05 7.04
CA LEU A 50 -0.82 1.21 5.85
C LEU A 50 -2.18 0.73 5.35
N ILE A 51 -2.31 0.69 4.02
CA ILE A 51 -3.27 -0.15 3.30
C ILE A 51 -2.48 -1.10 2.40
N TYR A 52 -3.07 -2.24 2.07
CA TYR A 52 -2.38 -3.29 1.31
C TYR A 52 -3.13 -3.57 0.01
N PRO A 53 -2.82 -2.85 -1.09
CA PRO A 53 -3.33 -3.22 -2.41
C PRO A 53 -2.75 -4.57 -2.87
N PRO A 54 -3.47 -5.32 -3.72
CA PRO A 54 -2.90 -6.46 -4.43
C PRO A 54 -1.67 -6.03 -5.22
N TYR A 55 -0.57 -6.79 -5.11
CA TYR A 55 0.68 -6.43 -5.77
C TYR A 55 0.56 -6.39 -7.31
N GLU A 56 -0.30 -7.24 -7.87
CA GLU A 56 -0.61 -7.28 -9.30
C GLU A 56 -1.31 -6.01 -9.83
N ASP A 57 -1.97 -5.26 -8.94
CA ASP A 57 -2.67 -4.02 -9.28
C ASP A 57 -1.75 -2.79 -9.19
N VAL A 58 -0.47 -2.95 -8.86
CA VAL A 58 0.51 -1.86 -8.77
C VAL A 58 1.27 -1.70 -10.08
N THR A 59 1.16 -0.52 -10.69
CA THR A 59 1.91 -0.11 -11.88
C THR A 59 3.03 0.83 -11.49
N TRP A 60 4.28 0.45 -11.78
CA TRP A 60 5.46 1.28 -11.52
C TRP A 60 5.79 2.16 -12.72
N HIS A 61 6.09 3.44 -12.47
CA HIS A 61 6.40 4.42 -13.52
C HIS A 61 7.90 4.73 -13.57
N ASN A 62 8.41 5.11 -14.74
CA ASN A 62 9.78 5.63 -14.90
C ASN A 62 10.88 4.76 -14.27
N SER A 63 10.79 3.42 -14.34
CA SER A 63 11.79 2.54 -13.70
C SER A 63 11.92 2.72 -12.18
N SER A 64 10.89 3.25 -11.51
CA SER A 64 10.93 3.60 -10.08
C SER A 64 11.22 2.40 -9.18
N LYS A 65 10.76 1.21 -9.58
CA LYS A 65 10.97 -0.01 -8.81
C LYS A 65 12.45 -0.35 -8.63
N GLU A 66 13.26 -0.21 -9.68
CA GLU A 66 14.70 -0.51 -9.63
C GLU A 66 15.48 0.40 -8.66
N ARG A 67 14.91 1.55 -8.30
CA ARG A 67 15.51 2.52 -7.39
C ARG A 67 15.08 2.33 -5.94
N CYS A 68 14.15 1.42 -5.69
CA CYS A 68 13.70 1.11 -4.34
C CYS A 68 14.62 0.08 -3.69
N SER A 69 15.08 0.35 -2.47
CA SER A 69 15.73 -0.66 -1.64
C SER A 69 14.69 -1.58 -1.01
N VAL A 70 15.01 -2.88 -0.91
CA VAL A 70 14.14 -3.86 -0.27
C VAL A 70 14.57 -4.06 1.17
N TYR A 71 13.62 -3.92 2.09
CA TYR A 71 13.79 -4.24 3.50
C TYR A 71 12.99 -5.49 3.86
N GLN A 72 13.59 -6.40 4.61
CA GLN A 72 12.93 -7.60 5.12
C GLN A 72 13.23 -7.73 6.60
N GLU A 73 12.17 -7.80 7.42
CA GLU A 73 12.28 -8.15 8.83
C GLU A 73 12.16 -9.67 9.04
N SER A 74 12.75 -10.16 10.13
CA SER A 74 12.71 -11.58 10.49
C SER A 74 11.39 -12.04 11.09
N ARG A 75 10.50 -11.11 11.44
CA ARG A 75 9.19 -11.39 12.07
C ARG A 75 8.06 -11.07 11.10
N SER A 76 6.91 -11.71 11.30
CA SER A 76 5.70 -11.41 10.54
C SER A 76 5.11 -10.06 10.96
N CYS A 77 4.63 -9.29 9.98
CA CYS A 77 3.92 -8.03 10.21
C CYS A 77 2.59 -8.27 10.96
N ASN A 78 2.49 -7.75 12.19
CA ASN A 78 1.30 -7.85 13.04
C ASN A 78 0.31 -6.73 12.70
N ARG A 79 -0.53 -6.99 11.69
CA ARG A 79 -1.52 -6.06 11.14
C ARG A 79 -2.67 -5.83 12.13
N GLU A 80 -2.50 -4.90 13.06
CA GLU A 80 -3.57 -4.38 13.91
C GLU A 80 -4.34 -3.26 13.17
N MET A 81 -5.66 -3.22 13.33
CA MET A 81 -6.51 -2.19 12.72
C MET A 81 -6.29 -0.84 13.43
N ALA A 82 -6.16 0.24 12.67
CA ALA A 82 -6.14 1.58 13.23
C ALA A 82 -7.54 1.90 13.81
N THR A 83 -7.61 2.13 15.12
CA THR A 83 -8.82 2.57 15.83
C THR A 83 -9.09 4.05 15.64
#